data_AF-A0A968XR46-F1
#
_entry.id   AF-A0A968XR46-F1
#
_cell.length_a   1.000
_cell.length_b   1.000
_cell.length_c   1.000
_cell.angle_alpha   90.00
_cell.angle_beta   90.00
_cell.angle_gamma   90.00
#
_symmetry.space_group_name_H-M   'P 1'
#
loop_
_entity.id
_entity.type
_entity.pdbx_description
1 polymer ?
#
loop_
_entity_poly.entity_id
_entity_poly.type
_entity_poly.pdbx_seq_one_letter_code
_entity_poly.pdbx_strand_id
1 'polypeptide(L)'
;MSDAQSLEEHALQTLHWINLLSGAHFSSHPHAFKPEGRLDSTLTQNLLHARDHLKGPLDLKEECCHDLLARLIFIQFLFHRKDSQGNPALHAGRLRTLAQEGVLKHVHTDLPGLLEDYDDSYRFFEWLNAHFNGDLFPGKGATATVRRQEWLDEKRQVRPEHLSYLARFISGREDLRHGQAFFWPQYAFDSIPLDLISSIYELFIGPAERDKAYYTRGHLVDFMLDAMLPWEGKKSDLRILDPSCGSGIFLVKAFQRLVHRWKQAHNSDPKPSELRDILERQIFGVDINPDAVRVASFSLYLALCDELDPRRYWSHEKLFPALRGKNLIAKDFLLRIRLRSEAKKTRNPLTLSLVMHRGAKAQQATSEATRKIGPSSMDGMLLAKTLGLFFSLRQRAW
;
A
#
# COMPACT_ATOMS: atom_id res chain seq x y z
N MET A 1 31.92 32.67 21.78
CA MET A 1 32.08 31.89 20.53
C MET A 1 32.24 30.39 20.78
N SER A 2 32.66 29.93 21.97
CA SER A 2 32.74 28.49 22.30
C SER A 2 31.40 27.79 22.51
N ASP A 3 30.41 28.47 23.10
CA ASP A 3 29.13 27.83 23.46
C ASP A 3 28.20 27.58 22.25
N ALA A 4 28.36 28.36 21.17
CA ALA A 4 27.61 28.15 19.93
C ALA A 4 28.15 26.95 19.14
N GLN A 5 29.47 26.75 19.13
CA GLN A 5 30.10 25.58 18.51
C GLN A 5 29.77 24.29 19.25
N SER A 6 29.68 24.33 20.59
CA SER A 6 29.31 23.14 21.37
C SER A 6 27.83 22.76 21.18
N LEU A 7 26.94 23.75 21.01
CA LEU A 7 25.53 23.52 20.70
C LEU A 7 25.33 22.96 19.29
N GLU A 8 26.07 23.47 18.29
CA GLU A 8 26.06 22.94 16.92
C GLU A 8 26.60 21.50 16.86
N GLU A 9 27.72 21.21 17.52
CA GLU A 9 28.29 19.85 17.57
C GLU A 9 27.35 18.88 18.29
N HIS A 10 26.72 19.33 19.38
CA HIS A 10 25.74 18.54 20.11
C HIS A 10 24.48 18.30 19.27
N ALA A 11 24.00 19.32 18.54
CA ALA A 11 22.88 19.18 17.61
C ALA A 11 23.22 18.24 16.45
N LEU A 12 24.43 18.33 15.89
CA LEU A 12 24.93 17.45 14.82
C LEU A 12 25.01 16.00 15.25
N GLN A 13 25.49 15.70 16.46
CA GLN A 13 25.48 14.34 17.01
C GLN A 13 24.06 13.87 17.31
N THR A 14 23.24 14.73 17.92
CA THR A 14 21.89 14.39 18.38
C THR A 14 20.95 14.12 17.21
N LEU A 15 20.99 14.99 16.19
CA LEU A 15 20.23 14.88 14.94
C LEU A 15 20.95 14.07 13.87
N HIS A 16 22.08 13.43 14.21
CA HIS A 16 22.76 12.54 13.29
C HIS A 16 21.77 11.45 12.84
N TRP A 17 21.70 11.22 11.54
CA TRP A 17 20.67 10.36 10.94
C TRP A 17 20.64 8.95 11.56
N ILE A 18 21.78 8.41 12.00
CA ILE A 18 21.85 7.11 12.70
C ILE A 18 21.10 7.15 14.03
N ASN A 19 21.21 8.22 14.81
CA ASN A 19 20.54 8.36 16.11
C ASN A 19 19.04 8.57 15.96
N LEU A 20 18.63 9.26 14.89
CA LEU A 20 17.22 9.40 14.52
C LEU A 20 16.64 8.07 14.00
N LEU A 21 17.33 7.36 13.11
CA LEU A 21 16.82 6.12 12.50
C LEU A 21 16.87 4.91 13.45
N SER A 22 17.88 4.79 14.30
CA SER A 22 17.99 3.72 15.31
C SER A 22 16.98 3.89 16.44
N GLY A 23 16.42 5.10 16.58
CA GLY A 23 15.58 5.50 17.67
C GLY A 23 16.34 5.84 18.96
N ALA A 24 17.68 5.80 18.96
CA ALA A 24 18.51 6.14 20.10
C ALA A 24 18.26 7.58 20.60
N HIS A 25 17.97 8.51 19.69
CA HIS A 25 17.61 9.88 20.08
C HIS A 25 16.26 9.94 20.82
N PHE A 26 15.25 9.21 20.34
CA PHE A 26 13.93 9.16 20.97
C PHE A 26 13.99 8.44 22.33
N SER A 27 14.76 7.35 22.41
CA SER A 27 14.98 6.59 23.66
C SER A 27 15.76 7.38 24.72
N SER A 28 16.66 8.27 24.31
CA SER A 28 17.41 9.14 25.22
C SER A 28 16.62 10.37 25.67
N HIS A 29 15.51 10.70 24.99
CA HIS A 29 14.63 11.84 25.31
C HIS A 29 13.16 11.41 25.51
N PRO A 30 12.85 10.46 26.40
CA PRO A 30 11.52 9.87 26.53
C PRO A 30 10.44 10.87 27.00
N HIS A 31 10.85 11.96 27.66
CA HIS A 31 9.95 13.01 28.10
C HIS A 31 9.54 13.97 26.97
N ALA A 32 10.40 14.14 25.96
CA ALA A 32 10.15 14.99 24.79
C ALA A 32 9.47 14.20 23.65
N PHE A 33 9.76 12.91 23.54
CA PHE A 33 9.22 12.02 22.51
C PHE A 33 8.49 10.85 23.16
N LYS A 34 7.29 11.12 23.66
CA LYS A 34 6.41 10.07 24.18
C LYS A 34 5.91 9.21 23.01
N PRO A 35 6.10 7.88 23.03
CA PRO A 35 5.50 6.97 22.06
C PRO A 35 3.96 7.10 22.04
N GLU A 36 3.38 7.36 23.21
CA GLU A 36 1.98 7.69 23.41
C GLU A 36 1.69 9.08 22.83
N GLY A 37 0.95 9.13 21.72
CA GLY A 37 0.62 10.37 21.00
C GLY A 37 1.38 10.58 19.69
N ARG A 38 2.22 9.62 19.26
CA ARG A 38 2.73 9.57 17.89
C ARG A 38 1.58 9.63 16.88
N LEU A 39 1.71 10.50 15.88
CA LEU A 39 0.65 10.79 14.89
C LEU A 39 0.15 9.50 14.21
N ASP A 40 1.06 8.62 13.80
CA ASP A 40 0.76 7.32 13.19
C ASP A 40 0.03 6.35 14.13
N SER A 41 0.42 6.31 15.41
CA SER A 41 -0.25 5.50 16.44
C SER A 41 -1.68 6.00 16.71
N THR A 42 -1.87 7.31 16.76
CA THR A 42 -3.19 7.92 16.96
C THR A 42 -4.12 7.67 15.77
N LEU A 43 -3.61 7.75 14.53
CA LEU A 43 -4.35 7.39 13.31
C LEU A 43 -4.84 5.96 13.33
N THR A 44 -3.91 5.07 13.65
CA THR A 44 -4.14 3.65 13.79
C THR A 44 -5.26 3.36 14.80
N GLN A 45 -5.21 3.96 15.99
CA GLN A 45 -6.22 3.76 17.03
C GLN A 45 -7.60 4.29 16.63
N ASN A 46 -7.67 5.44 15.98
CA ASN A 46 -8.95 6.02 15.54
C ASN A 46 -9.58 5.22 14.39
N LEU A 47 -8.77 4.70 13.45
CA LEU A 47 -9.25 3.80 12.41
C LEU A 47 -9.75 2.46 12.98
N LEU A 48 -9.07 1.91 13.99
CA LEU A 48 -9.56 0.74 14.72
C LEU A 48 -10.90 1.02 15.39
N HIS A 49 -11.06 2.20 15.99
CA HIS A 49 -12.35 2.59 16.56
C HIS A 49 -13.46 2.64 15.53
N ALA A 50 -13.22 3.31 14.40
CA ALA A 50 -14.20 3.43 13.34
C ALA A 50 -14.61 2.05 12.80
N ARG A 51 -13.63 1.15 12.61
CA ARG A 51 -13.89 -0.23 12.22
C ARG A 51 -14.76 -0.96 13.25
N ASP A 52 -14.40 -0.88 14.54
CA ASP A 52 -15.12 -1.60 15.60
C ASP A 52 -16.55 -1.06 15.76
N HIS A 53 -16.77 0.24 15.57
CA HIS A 53 -18.08 0.87 15.59
C HIS A 53 -18.94 0.46 14.37
N LEU A 54 -18.35 0.42 13.18
CA LEU A 54 -19.01 -0.06 11.97
C LEU A 54 -19.40 -1.54 12.08
N LYS A 55 -18.51 -2.38 12.61
CA LYS A 55 -18.72 -3.83 12.74
C LYS A 55 -19.74 -4.19 13.82
N GLY A 56 -19.63 -3.60 15.01
CA GLY A 56 -20.46 -3.94 16.15
C GLY A 56 -21.79 -3.21 16.11
N PRO A 57 -21.85 -1.96 16.59
CA PRO A 57 -23.06 -1.14 16.63
C PRO A 57 -23.84 -1.06 15.30
N LEU A 58 -23.16 -0.95 14.17
CA LEU A 58 -23.81 -0.79 12.87
C LEU A 58 -23.87 -2.08 12.04
N ASP A 59 -23.43 -3.22 12.58
CA ASP A 59 -23.52 -4.55 11.95
C ASP A 59 -23.07 -4.58 10.47
N LEU A 60 -21.93 -3.94 10.17
CA LEU A 60 -21.31 -3.99 8.85
C LEU A 60 -20.27 -5.12 8.81
N LYS A 61 -20.28 -5.91 7.74
CA LYS A 61 -19.28 -6.97 7.56
C LYS A 61 -17.87 -6.39 7.53
N GLU A 62 -16.96 -7.12 8.16
CA GLU A 62 -15.55 -6.77 8.28
C GLU A 62 -14.90 -6.37 6.95
N GLU A 63 -15.19 -7.13 5.89
CA GLU A 63 -14.63 -6.87 4.56
C GLU A 63 -15.09 -5.52 4.00
N CYS A 64 -16.38 -5.20 4.15
CA CYS A 64 -16.93 -3.92 3.71
C CYS A 64 -16.35 -2.75 4.53
N CYS A 65 -16.14 -2.93 5.83
CA CYS A 65 -15.48 -1.93 6.67
C CYS A 65 -14.06 -1.62 6.16
N HIS A 66 -13.29 -2.66 5.85
CA HIS A 66 -11.92 -2.50 5.38
C HIS A 66 -11.86 -1.81 4.01
N ASP A 67 -12.73 -2.20 3.08
CA ASP A 67 -12.78 -1.61 1.75
C ASP A 67 -13.22 -0.13 1.80
N LEU A 68 -14.20 0.22 2.65
CA LEU A 68 -14.61 1.61 2.86
C LEU A 68 -13.50 2.45 3.50
N LEU A 69 -12.85 1.98 4.57
CA LEU A 69 -11.79 2.75 5.23
C LEU A 69 -10.59 2.98 4.29
N ALA A 70 -10.21 1.97 3.50
CA ALA A 70 -9.16 2.09 2.49
C ALA A 70 -9.51 3.13 1.41
N ARG A 71 -10.75 3.14 0.92
CA ARG A 71 -11.25 4.19 0.00
C ARG A 71 -11.14 5.57 0.59
N LEU A 72 -11.58 5.74 1.83
CA LEU A 72 -11.57 7.03 2.49
C LEU A 72 -10.15 7.58 2.65
N ILE A 73 -9.20 6.74 3.04
CA ILE A 73 -7.79 7.15 3.15
C ILE A 73 -7.25 7.63 1.81
N PHE A 74 -7.54 6.92 0.72
CA PHE A 74 -7.09 7.35 -0.61
C PHE A 74 -7.77 8.63 -1.08
N ILE A 75 -9.08 8.77 -0.86
CA ILE A 75 -9.79 9.99 -1.25
C ILE A 75 -9.24 11.18 -0.45
N GLN A 76 -8.94 11.00 0.83
CA GLN A 76 -8.30 12.01 1.66
C GLN A 76 -6.88 12.34 1.19
N PHE A 77 -6.10 11.34 0.77
CA PHE A 77 -4.84 11.57 0.08
C PHE A 77 -5.03 12.53 -1.12
N LEU A 78 -6.06 12.32 -1.95
CA LEU A 78 -6.33 13.22 -3.07
C LEU A 78 -6.75 14.64 -2.64
N PHE A 79 -7.49 14.79 -1.56
CA PHE A 79 -7.87 16.11 -1.02
C PHE A 79 -6.71 16.88 -0.39
N HIS A 80 -5.68 16.18 0.09
CA HIS A 80 -4.55 16.82 0.78
C HIS A 80 -3.35 16.98 -0.13
N ARG A 81 -3.15 16.07 -1.09
CA ARG A 81 -2.03 16.11 -2.03
C ARG A 81 -2.12 17.33 -2.94
N LYS A 82 -1.15 18.24 -2.79
CA LYS A 82 -1.09 19.51 -3.51
C LYS A 82 -0.19 19.43 -4.74
N ASP A 83 -0.59 20.14 -5.78
CA ASP A 83 0.23 20.35 -6.98
C ASP A 83 1.33 21.40 -6.77
N SER A 84 2.12 21.63 -7.83
CA SER A 84 3.19 22.64 -7.79
C SER A 84 2.69 24.07 -7.52
N GLN A 85 1.38 24.32 -7.58
CA GLN A 85 0.74 25.60 -7.30
C GLN A 85 0.07 25.62 -5.92
N GLY A 86 0.16 24.54 -5.15
CA GLY A 86 -0.48 24.42 -3.84
C GLY A 86 -1.95 24.01 -3.87
N ASN A 87 -2.49 23.68 -5.05
CA ASN A 87 -3.89 23.26 -5.19
C ASN A 87 -4.05 21.76 -4.96
N PRO A 88 -5.04 21.31 -4.18
CA PRO A 88 -5.33 19.89 -4.01
C PRO A 88 -5.70 19.17 -5.30
N ALA A 89 -5.29 17.90 -5.42
CA ALA A 89 -5.68 17.02 -6.52
C ALA A 89 -7.21 16.94 -6.66
N LEU A 90 -7.91 16.80 -5.53
CA LEU A 90 -9.35 16.81 -5.43
C LEU A 90 -9.80 17.98 -4.54
N HIS A 91 -10.77 18.76 -5.00
CA HIS A 91 -11.26 19.96 -4.34
C HIS A 91 -12.71 20.24 -4.75
N ALA A 92 -13.38 21.18 -4.06
CA ALA A 92 -14.78 21.54 -4.30
C ALA A 92 -15.09 21.86 -5.78
N GLY A 93 -14.17 22.54 -6.46
CA GLY A 93 -14.28 22.86 -7.90
C GLY A 93 -14.41 21.60 -8.75
N ARG A 94 -13.56 20.58 -8.51
CA ARG A 94 -13.63 19.29 -9.20
C ARG A 94 -14.94 18.55 -8.91
N LEU A 95 -15.40 18.53 -7.66
CA LEU A 95 -16.70 17.91 -7.32
C LEU A 95 -17.87 18.60 -8.03
N ARG A 96 -17.83 19.93 -8.13
CA ARG A 96 -18.82 20.70 -8.90
C ARG A 96 -18.78 20.35 -10.39
N THR A 97 -17.60 20.20 -10.98
CA THR A 97 -17.45 19.75 -12.37
C THR A 97 -18.06 18.36 -12.56
N LEU A 98 -17.83 17.43 -11.63
CA LEU A 98 -18.44 16.08 -11.70
C LEU A 98 -19.97 16.12 -11.61
N ALA A 99 -20.55 17.05 -10.84
CA ALA A 99 -22.00 17.26 -10.83
C ALA A 99 -22.51 17.82 -12.18
N GLN A 100 -21.78 18.76 -12.78
CA GLN A 100 -22.11 19.34 -14.10
C GLN A 100 -22.01 18.32 -15.24
N GLU A 101 -21.03 17.42 -15.16
CA GLU A 101 -20.85 16.29 -16.09
C GLU A 101 -21.89 15.17 -15.88
N GLY A 102 -22.75 15.30 -14.86
CA GLY A 102 -23.77 14.29 -14.54
C GLY A 102 -23.19 13.04 -13.87
N VAL A 103 -21.93 13.05 -13.43
CA VAL A 103 -21.35 11.98 -12.63
C VAL A 103 -21.98 11.97 -11.24
N LEU A 104 -22.12 13.14 -10.60
CA LEU A 104 -22.85 13.33 -9.35
C LEU A 104 -24.23 13.96 -9.62
N LYS A 105 -25.22 13.66 -8.79
CA LYS A 105 -26.56 14.27 -8.85
C LYS A 105 -26.56 15.65 -8.20
N HIS A 106 -25.81 15.82 -7.12
CA HIS A 106 -25.76 17.05 -6.34
C HIS A 106 -24.35 17.65 -6.31
N VAL A 107 -24.28 18.95 -6.01
CA VAL A 107 -22.99 19.66 -5.85
C VAL A 107 -22.52 19.50 -4.42
N HIS A 108 -21.34 18.90 -4.26
CA HIS A 108 -20.67 18.70 -2.98
C HIS A 108 -19.43 19.57 -2.86
N THR A 109 -19.08 20.01 -1.65
CA THR A 109 -17.90 20.87 -1.39
C THR A 109 -16.71 20.10 -0.82
N ASP A 110 -16.96 19.01 -0.12
CA ASP A 110 -15.96 18.22 0.59
C ASP A 110 -16.38 16.74 0.68
N LEU A 111 -15.50 15.90 1.23
CA LEU A 111 -15.76 14.48 1.41
C LEU A 111 -16.89 14.19 2.41
N PRO A 112 -16.97 14.85 3.59
CA PRO A 112 -18.09 14.62 4.50
C PRO A 112 -19.46 14.88 3.86
N GLY A 113 -19.63 16.00 3.15
CA GLY A 113 -20.89 16.31 2.47
C GLY A 113 -21.25 15.26 1.41
N LEU A 114 -20.25 14.78 0.66
CA LEU A 114 -20.43 13.70 -0.30
C LEU A 114 -20.89 12.40 0.37
N LEU A 115 -20.32 12.04 1.52
CA LEU A 115 -20.63 10.81 2.27
C LEU A 115 -22.03 10.79 2.89
N GLU A 116 -22.62 11.95 3.16
CA GLU A 116 -24.02 12.03 3.62
C GLU A 116 -25.01 11.68 2.50
N ASP A 117 -24.61 11.78 1.21
CA ASP A 117 -25.39 11.32 0.07
C ASP A 117 -24.91 9.94 -0.37
N TYR A 118 -25.70 8.91 -0.05
CA TYR A 118 -25.37 7.53 -0.40
C TYR A 118 -25.23 7.30 -1.91
N ASP A 119 -26.13 7.88 -2.70
CA ASP A 119 -26.14 7.67 -4.15
C ASP A 119 -24.91 8.32 -4.79
N ASP A 120 -24.64 9.57 -4.44
CA ASP A 120 -23.48 10.29 -4.96
C ASP A 120 -22.16 9.72 -4.45
N SER A 121 -22.11 9.22 -3.21
CA SER A 121 -20.95 8.49 -2.69
C SER A 121 -20.59 7.30 -3.57
N TYR A 122 -21.54 6.43 -3.87
CA TYR A 122 -21.27 5.23 -4.67
C TYR A 122 -21.01 5.56 -6.15
N ARG A 123 -21.65 6.60 -6.69
CA ARG A 123 -21.34 7.11 -8.04
C ARG A 123 -19.92 7.66 -8.10
N PHE A 124 -19.50 8.41 -7.08
CA PHE A 124 -18.15 8.92 -6.96
C PHE A 124 -17.13 7.79 -6.82
N PHE A 125 -17.40 6.80 -5.97
CA PHE A 125 -16.52 5.64 -5.81
C PHE A 125 -16.38 4.84 -7.11
N GLU A 126 -17.47 4.65 -7.86
CA GLU A 126 -17.45 3.96 -9.15
C GLU A 126 -16.68 4.76 -10.20
N TRP A 127 -16.88 6.08 -10.26
CA TRP A 127 -16.13 6.99 -11.14
C TRP A 127 -14.63 6.97 -10.84
N LEU A 128 -14.26 7.10 -9.57
CA LEU A 128 -12.88 7.08 -9.11
C LEU A 128 -12.23 5.75 -9.46
N ASN A 129 -12.94 4.66 -9.21
CA ASN A 129 -12.48 3.32 -9.53
C ASN A 129 -12.23 3.14 -11.04
N ALA A 130 -13.14 3.60 -11.90
CA ALA A 130 -12.95 3.55 -13.35
C ALA A 130 -11.74 4.38 -13.80
N HIS A 131 -11.59 5.59 -13.26
CA HIS A 131 -10.49 6.51 -13.59
C HIS A 131 -9.11 5.93 -13.22
N PHE A 132 -9.01 5.24 -12.08
CA PHE A 132 -7.77 4.65 -11.57
C PHE A 132 -7.60 3.15 -11.92
N ASN A 133 -8.21 2.70 -13.04
CA ASN A 133 -8.05 1.35 -13.62
C ASN A 133 -8.72 0.18 -12.86
N GLY A 134 -9.59 0.46 -11.90
CA GLY A 134 -10.49 -0.53 -11.33
C GLY A 134 -9.85 -1.54 -10.38
N ASP A 135 -8.55 -1.44 -10.11
CA ASP A 135 -7.83 -2.33 -9.21
C ASP A 135 -7.71 -1.77 -7.78
N LEU A 136 -7.97 -0.47 -7.62
CA LEU A 136 -7.80 0.27 -6.37
C LEU A 136 -8.87 -0.10 -5.33
N PHE A 137 -10.12 -0.35 -5.75
CA PHE A 137 -11.28 -0.37 -4.84
C PHE A 137 -12.29 -1.51 -4.92
N PRO A 138 -12.29 -2.45 -5.88
CA PRO A 138 -13.24 -3.54 -5.85
C PRO A 138 -12.54 -4.84 -5.48
N GLY A 139 -12.94 -5.39 -4.34
CA GLY A 139 -13.01 -6.84 -4.16
C GLY A 139 -11.69 -7.61 -4.04
N LYS A 140 -11.73 -8.67 -3.23
CA LYS A 140 -10.61 -9.61 -3.07
C LYS A 140 -10.45 -10.52 -4.29
N GLY A 141 -11.45 -10.56 -5.17
CA GLY A 141 -11.55 -11.40 -6.35
C GLY A 141 -10.33 -11.32 -7.29
N ALA A 142 -9.91 -12.49 -7.76
CA ALA A 142 -8.81 -12.60 -8.73
C ALA A 142 -9.19 -12.16 -10.15
N THR A 143 -10.48 -12.05 -10.47
CA THR A 143 -10.99 -11.69 -11.80
C THR A 143 -11.87 -10.44 -11.73
N ALA A 144 -12.00 -9.70 -12.83
CA ALA A 144 -12.85 -8.52 -12.91
C ALA A 144 -14.32 -8.83 -12.60
N THR A 145 -14.82 -9.99 -13.04
CA THR A 145 -16.20 -10.44 -12.78
C THR A 145 -16.45 -10.67 -11.29
N VAL A 146 -15.54 -11.36 -10.60
CA VAL A 146 -15.68 -11.60 -9.15
C VAL A 146 -15.63 -10.27 -8.39
N ARG A 147 -14.68 -9.39 -8.75
CA ARG A 147 -14.59 -8.05 -8.15
C ARG A 147 -15.86 -7.22 -8.35
N ARG A 148 -16.49 -7.29 -9.52
CA ARG A 148 -17.77 -6.61 -9.77
C ARG A 148 -18.89 -7.18 -8.90
N GLN A 149 -18.92 -8.50 -8.73
CA GLN A 149 -19.91 -9.14 -7.87
C GLN A 149 -19.73 -8.73 -6.41
N GLU A 150 -18.49 -8.79 -5.88
CA GLU A 150 -18.16 -8.34 -4.53
C GLU A 150 -18.54 -6.87 -4.30
N TRP A 151 -18.34 -6.00 -5.28
CA TRP A 151 -18.80 -4.60 -5.21
C TRP A 151 -20.31 -4.47 -5.10
N LEU A 152 -21.06 -5.27 -5.88
CA LEU A 152 -22.53 -5.28 -5.79
C LEU A 152 -23.00 -5.83 -4.44
N ASP A 153 -22.31 -6.84 -3.90
CA ASP A 153 -22.55 -7.38 -2.57
C ASP A 153 -22.28 -6.36 -1.48
N GLU A 154 -21.21 -5.57 -1.58
CA GLU A 154 -20.94 -4.48 -0.65
C GLU A 154 -22.02 -3.39 -0.74
N LYS A 155 -22.38 -2.95 -1.94
CA LYS A 155 -23.43 -1.94 -2.14
C LYS A 155 -24.77 -2.38 -1.52
N ARG A 156 -25.08 -3.68 -1.52
CA ARG A 156 -26.28 -4.21 -0.84
C ARG A 156 -26.19 -4.18 0.69
N GLN A 157 -24.99 -4.24 1.24
CA GLN A 157 -24.75 -4.35 2.69
C GLN A 157 -24.57 -3.00 3.36
N VAL A 158 -23.92 -2.06 2.66
CA VAL A 158 -23.69 -0.71 3.18
C VAL A 158 -24.99 0.08 3.13
N ARG A 159 -25.36 0.65 4.28
CA ARG A 159 -26.53 1.49 4.51
C ARG A 159 -26.11 2.96 4.66
N PRO A 160 -27.03 3.93 4.44
CA PRO A 160 -26.73 5.36 4.62
C PRO A 160 -26.13 5.69 6.00
N GLU A 161 -26.57 5.01 7.06
CA GLU A 161 -26.06 5.17 8.43
C GLU A 161 -24.54 4.91 8.54
N HIS A 162 -24.01 3.96 7.75
CA HIS A 162 -22.58 3.66 7.74
C HIS A 162 -21.78 4.81 7.14
N LEU A 163 -22.26 5.38 6.03
CA LEU A 163 -21.58 6.48 5.36
C LEU A 163 -21.71 7.78 6.16
N SER A 164 -22.86 8.02 6.79
CA SER A 164 -23.06 9.16 7.70
C SER A 164 -22.15 9.07 8.93
N TYR A 165 -21.96 7.88 9.52
CA TYR A 165 -20.94 7.68 10.55
C TYR A 165 -19.53 8.03 10.05
N LEU A 166 -19.17 7.57 8.84
CA LEU A 166 -17.88 7.87 8.24
C LEU A 166 -17.72 9.36 7.90
N ALA A 167 -18.78 10.04 7.48
CA ALA A 167 -18.81 11.48 7.24
C ALA A 167 -18.49 12.24 8.53
N ARG A 168 -19.16 11.88 9.64
CA ARG A 168 -18.92 12.45 10.97
C ARG A 168 -17.51 12.16 11.46
N PHE A 169 -17.05 10.91 11.34
CA PHE A 169 -15.69 10.50 11.66
C PHE A 169 -14.65 11.33 10.91
N ILE A 170 -14.83 11.54 9.60
CA ILE A 170 -13.92 12.31 8.76
C ILE A 170 -13.97 13.81 9.05
N SER A 171 -15.15 14.35 9.33
CA SER A 171 -15.31 15.77 9.64
C SER A 171 -14.52 16.20 10.88
N GLY A 172 -14.20 15.25 11.77
CA GLY A 172 -13.52 15.51 13.03
C GLY A 172 -14.35 16.35 14.01
N ARG A 173 -15.68 16.42 13.80
CA ARG A 173 -16.62 17.25 14.58
C ARG A 173 -17.25 16.54 15.78
N GLU A 174 -17.05 15.22 15.93
CA GLU A 174 -17.63 14.44 17.04
C GLU A 174 -16.55 13.78 17.91
N ASP A 175 -16.81 13.76 19.21
CA ASP A 175 -15.98 13.13 20.23
C ASP A 175 -16.20 11.62 20.22
N LEU A 176 -15.20 10.88 19.72
CA LEU A 176 -15.29 9.44 19.52
C LEU A 176 -14.60 8.63 20.61
N ARG A 177 -14.32 9.19 21.80
CA ARG A 177 -14.22 8.42 23.07
C ARG A 177 -13.81 9.27 24.30
N HIS A 178 -13.09 10.39 24.18
CA HIS A 178 -12.43 11.08 25.33
C HIS A 178 -12.09 12.58 25.14
N GLY A 179 -12.78 13.34 24.30
CA GLY A 179 -12.67 14.81 24.26
C GLY A 179 -11.41 15.38 23.59
N GLN A 180 -10.61 14.57 22.89
CA GLN A 180 -9.56 15.11 22.03
C GLN A 180 -10.08 15.23 20.59
N ALA A 181 -10.49 16.46 20.26
CA ALA A 181 -11.05 16.86 18.98
C ALA A 181 -9.99 16.84 17.86
N PHE A 182 -10.47 16.79 16.62
CA PHE A 182 -9.69 16.93 15.39
C PHE A 182 -8.80 15.72 15.06
N PHE A 183 -9.46 14.63 14.67
CA PHE A 183 -8.77 13.53 14.03
C PHE A 183 -8.21 13.99 12.67
N TRP A 184 -9.00 13.95 11.60
CA TRP A 184 -8.54 14.19 10.24
C TRP A 184 -7.98 15.59 9.92
N PRO A 185 -8.50 16.71 10.49
CA PRO A 185 -7.97 18.04 10.20
C PRO A 185 -6.53 18.28 10.65
N GLN A 186 -6.01 17.46 11.58
CA GLN A 186 -4.62 17.56 12.07
C GLN A 186 -3.63 16.66 11.30
N TYR A 187 -4.09 15.87 10.31
CA TYR A 187 -3.22 14.98 9.53
C TYR A 187 -2.91 15.55 8.15
N ALA A 188 -1.62 15.61 7.85
CA ALA A 188 -1.10 15.91 6.52
C ALA A 188 -1.02 14.62 5.69
N PHE A 189 -2.13 14.25 5.03
CA PHE A 189 -2.18 13.12 4.08
C PHE A 189 -1.46 13.39 2.75
N ASP A 190 -0.81 14.55 2.57
CA ASP A 190 0.05 14.84 1.42
C ASP A 190 1.44 14.19 1.52
N SER A 191 1.76 13.70 2.72
CA SER A 191 3.05 13.14 3.12
C SER A 191 2.86 11.85 3.93
N ILE A 192 1.97 10.97 3.46
CA ILE A 192 1.71 9.66 4.10
C ILE A 192 2.98 8.82 4.03
N PRO A 193 3.63 8.48 5.16
CA PRO A 193 4.75 7.56 5.14
C PRO A 193 4.28 6.20 4.56
N LEU A 194 5.04 5.61 3.66
CA LEU A 194 4.73 4.28 3.11
C LEU A 194 4.54 3.21 4.20
N ASP A 195 5.27 3.38 5.30
CA ASP A 195 5.16 2.54 6.50
C ASP A 195 3.79 2.70 7.20
N LEU A 196 3.18 3.89 7.12
CA LEU A 196 1.86 4.14 7.68
C LEU A 196 0.77 3.44 6.87
N ILE A 197 0.87 3.39 5.53
CA ILE A 197 -0.08 2.64 4.70
C ILE A 197 -0.04 1.17 5.07
N SER A 198 1.16 0.58 5.12
CA SER A 198 1.34 -0.81 5.56
C SER A 198 0.74 -1.05 6.94
N SER A 199 1.04 -0.16 7.90
CA SER A 199 0.52 -0.26 9.27
C SER A 199 -1.01 -0.18 9.31
N ILE A 200 -1.63 0.74 8.57
CA ILE A 200 -3.09 0.87 8.52
C ILE A 200 -3.73 -0.41 7.95
N TYR A 201 -3.17 -0.98 6.89
CA TYR A 201 -3.72 -2.21 6.33
C TYR A 201 -3.51 -3.43 7.24
N GLU A 202 -2.42 -3.52 8.00
CA GLU A 202 -2.24 -4.57 9.01
C GLU A 202 -3.32 -4.54 10.09
N LEU A 203 -3.83 -3.35 10.42
CA LEU A 203 -4.98 -3.23 11.34
C LEU A 203 -6.23 -3.88 10.78
N PHE A 204 -6.36 -3.91 9.45
CA PHE A 204 -7.46 -4.52 8.72
C PHE A 204 -7.22 -6.00 8.38
N ILE A 205 -6.07 -6.55 8.76
CA ILE A 205 -5.83 -7.99 8.73
C ILE A 205 -6.27 -8.59 10.08
N GLY A 206 -7.04 -9.67 10.03
CA GLY A 206 -7.64 -10.31 11.20
C GLY A 206 -6.60 -10.83 12.22
N PRO A 207 -6.98 -11.00 13.51
CA PRO A 207 -6.04 -11.36 14.58
C PRO A 207 -5.19 -12.61 14.30
N ALA A 208 -5.76 -13.62 13.62
CA ALA A 208 -5.10 -14.88 13.30
C ALA A 208 -3.99 -14.78 12.24
N GLU A 209 -3.94 -13.68 11.49
CA GLU A 209 -2.94 -13.42 10.45
C GLU A 209 -1.86 -12.42 10.88
N ARG A 210 -2.11 -11.63 11.95
CA ARG A 210 -1.15 -10.66 12.50
C ARG A 210 0.12 -11.33 13.02
N ASP A 211 0.01 -12.51 13.65
CA ASP A 211 1.17 -13.26 14.18
C ASP A 211 2.06 -13.87 13.07
N LYS A 212 1.66 -13.78 11.79
CA LYS A 212 2.39 -14.36 10.65
C LYS A 212 3.01 -13.31 9.71
N ALA A 213 2.74 -12.03 9.94
CA ALA A 213 3.21 -10.93 9.11
C ALA A 213 4.17 -10.04 9.92
N TYR A 214 5.48 -10.21 9.68
CA TYR A 214 6.49 -9.32 10.27
C TYR A 214 6.93 -8.29 9.24
N TYR A 215 6.60 -7.02 9.49
CA TYR A 215 6.96 -5.94 8.59
C TYR A 215 8.45 -5.59 8.68
N THR A 216 9.05 -5.39 7.52
CA THR A 216 10.45 -4.97 7.43
C THR A 216 10.52 -3.46 7.63
N ARG A 217 11.21 -3.02 8.70
CA ARG A 217 11.42 -1.59 8.96
C ARG A 217 12.06 -0.92 7.73
N GLY A 218 11.57 0.27 7.35
CA GLY A 218 12.00 0.95 6.13
C GLY A 218 13.52 1.13 5.99
N HIS A 219 14.23 1.43 7.09
CA HIS A 219 15.70 1.57 7.05
C HIS A 219 16.44 0.27 6.71
N LEU A 220 15.88 -0.90 7.07
CA LEU A 220 16.48 -2.18 6.67
C LEU A 220 16.29 -2.39 5.17
N VAL A 221 15.11 -2.03 4.64
CA VAL A 221 14.84 -2.08 3.19
C VAL A 221 15.83 -1.19 2.44
N ASP A 222 16.02 0.05 2.89
CA ASP A 222 16.94 0.98 2.26
C ASP A 222 18.39 0.49 2.31
N PHE A 223 18.86 0.01 3.47
CA PHE A 223 20.19 -0.59 3.61
C PHE A 223 20.43 -1.72 2.60
N MET A 224 19.44 -2.60 2.43
CA MET A 224 19.54 -3.71 1.49
C MET A 224 19.55 -3.26 0.03
N LEU A 225 18.68 -2.30 -0.30
CA LEU A 225 18.63 -1.76 -1.65
C LEU A 225 19.87 -0.91 -1.96
N ASP A 226 20.52 -0.27 -1.00
CA ASP A 226 21.76 0.46 -1.25
C ASP A 226 22.88 -0.46 -1.73
N ALA A 227 22.93 -1.69 -1.22
CA ALA A 227 23.87 -2.70 -1.69
C ALA A 227 23.49 -3.29 -3.06
N MET A 228 22.21 -3.53 -3.33
CA MET A 228 21.78 -4.28 -4.53
C MET A 228 21.32 -3.41 -5.70
N LEU A 229 20.74 -2.25 -5.40
CA LEU A 229 20.18 -1.27 -6.34
C LEU A 229 20.58 0.16 -5.88
N PRO A 230 21.88 0.50 -5.88
CA PRO A 230 22.36 1.81 -5.42
C PRO A 230 21.79 2.95 -6.25
N TRP A 231 21.57 4.12 -5.67
CA TRP A 231 21.01 5.27 -6.40
C TRP A 231 21.81 5.64 -7.66
N GLU A 232 23.14 5.62 -7.57
CA GLU A 232 24.07 6.00 -8.64
C GLU A 232 24.23 4.98 -9.79
N GLY A 233 23.47 3.88 -9.76
CA GLY A 233 23.58 2.87 -10.81
C GLY A 233 22.98 3.35 -12.14
N LYS A 234 23.69 3.12 -13.25
CA LYS A 234 23.29 3.64 -14.58
C LYS A 234 22.18 2.85 -15.29
N LYS A 235 21.93 1.60 -14.90
CA LYS A 235 20.92 0.74 -15.55
C LYS A 235 19.53 1.06 -15.01
N SER A 236 18.66 1.58 -15.87
CA SER A 236 17.26 1.89 -15.56
C SER A 236 16.27 0.82 -16.01
N ASP A 237 16.68 -0.18 -16.79
CA ASP A 237 15.87 -1.25 -17.40
C ASP A 237 15.87 -2.58 -16.60
N LEU A 238 16.22 -2.50 -15.32
CA LEU A 238 16.32 -3.67 -14.43
C LEU A 238 14.96 -4.23 -14.03
N ARG A 239 14.87 -5.54 -13.83
CA ARG A 239 13.65 -6.19 -13.33
C ARG A 239 13.84 -6.70 -11.91
N ILE A 240 12.90 -6.36 -11.04
CA ILE A 240 12.89 -6.61 -9.60
C ILE A 240 11.81 -7.64 -9.28
N LEU A 241 12.17 -8.68 -8.55
CA LEU A 241 11.24 -9.70 -8.05
C LEU A 241 11.40 -9.85 -6.53
N ASP A 242 10.30 -9.64 -5.81
CA ASP A 242 10.16 -10.00 -4.40
C ASP A 242 9.26 -11.24 -4.24
N PRO A 243 9.81 -12.40 -3.84
CA PRO A 243 9.06 -13.66 -3.74
C PRO A 243 8.18 -13.79 -2.48
N SER A 244 8.23 -12.81 -1.58
CA SER A 244 7.43 -12.74 -0.35
C SER A 244 7.15 -11.28 -0.01
N CYS A 245 6.45 -10.60 -0.91
CA CYS A 245 6.45 -9.14 -0.96
C CYS A 245 5.70 -8.46 0.19
N GLY A 246 4.86 -9.19 0.93
CA GLY A 246 4.04 -8.62 1.99
C GLY A 246 3.25 -7.42 1.48
N SER A 247 3.24 -6.32 2.24
CA SER A 247 2.61 -5.04 1.87
C SER A 247 3.38 -4.24 0.80
N GLY A 248 4.49 -4.77 0.28
CA GLY A 248 5.17 -4.25 -0.91
C GLY A 248 6.24 -3.19 -0.66
N ILE A 249 6.69 -2.96 0.57
CA ILE A 249 7.67 -1.89 0.87
C ILE A 249 8.97 -1.99 0.06
N PHE A 250 9.51 -3.20 -0.12
CA PHE A 250 10.67 -3.45 -0.98
C PHE A 250 10.40 -3.06 -2.43
N LEU A 251 9.23 -3.44 -2.95
CA LEU A 251 8.82 -3.14 -4.31
C LEU A 251 8.64 -1.64 -4.54
N VAL A 252 8.06 -0.93 -3.57
CA VAL A 252 7.89 0.52 -3.63
C VAL A 252 9.24 1.24 -3.64
N LYS A 253 10.13 0.91 -2.70
CA LYS A 253 11.45 1.53 -2.61
C LYS A 253 12.30 1.21 -3.85
N ALA A 254 12.19 0.01 -4.39
CA ALA A 254 12.83 -0.35 -5.66
C ALA A 254 12.24 0.45 -6.84
N PHE A 255 10.92 0.62 -6.89
CA PHE A 255 10.26 1.45 -7.90
C PHE A 255 10.76 2.90 -7.88
N GLN A 256 10.82 3.54 -6.71
CA GLN A 256 11.36 4.91 -6.55
C GLN A 256 12.80 5.02 -7.08
N ARG A 257 13.66 4.04 -6.80
CA ARG A 257 15.03 3.99 -7.31
C ARG A 257 15.08 3.81 -8.83
N LEU A 258 14.21 2.97 -9.40
CA LEU A 258 14.13 2.82 -10.86
C LEU A 258 13.64 4.09 -11.54
N VAL A 259 12.65 4.78 -10.97
CA VAL A 259 12.19 6.09 -11.46
C VAL A 259 13.30 7.13 -11.39
N HIS A 260 14.06 7.18 -10.30
CA HIS A 260 15.22 8.05 -10.17
C HIS A 260 16.27 7.80 -11.28
N ARG A 261 16.63 6.54 -11.50
CA ARG A 261 17.58 6.18 -12.57
C ARG A 261 17.02 6.48 -13.97
N TRP A 262 15.71 6.32 -14.15
CA TRP A 262 15.04 6.70 -15.39
C TRP A 262 15.17 8.21 -15.64
N LYS A 263 14.92 9.04 -14.61
CA LYS A 263 15.09 10.50 -14.67
C LYS A 263 16.52 10.88 -15.03
N GLN A 264 17.52 10.24 -14.42
CA GLN A 264 18.94 10.46 -14.74
C GLN A 264 19.28 10.09 -16.19
N ALA A 265 18.73 8.99 -16.71
CA ALA A 265 19.00 8.53 -18.06
C ALA A 265 18.37 9.42 -19.16
N HIS A 266 17.22 10.05 -18.88
CA HIS A 266 16.47 10.85 -19.86
C HIS A 266 16.58 12.37 -19.64
N ASN A 267 17.13 12.79 -18.49
CA ASN A 267 17.20 14.20 -18.08
C ASN A 267 15.85 14.92 -18.12
N SER A 268 14.79 14.23 -17.70
CA SER A 268 13.41 14.73 -17.68
C SER A 268 12.57 13.99 -16.66
N ASP A 269 11.42 14.56 -16.27
CA ASP A 269 10.43 13.86 -15.46
C ASP A 269 9.59 12.89 -16.30
N PRO A 270 9.31 11.68 -15.79
CA PRO A 270 8.52 10.70 -16.52
C PRO A 270 7.07 11.14 -16.67
N LYS A 271 6.50 10.82 -17.82
CA LYS A 271 5.08 10.91 -18.12
C LYS A 271 4.34 9.77 -17.39
N PRO A 272 3.02 9.90 -17.18
CA PRO A 272 2.22 8.82 -16.61
C PRO A 272 2.39 7.47 -17.31
N SER A 273 2.52 7.46 -18.64
CA SER A 273 2.78 6.23 -19.42
C SER A 273 4.11 5.56 -19.07
N GLU A 274 5.16 6.35 -18.85
CA GLU A 274 6.51 5.84 -18.56
C GLU A 274 6.57 5.25 -17.14
N LEU A 275 5.93 5.90 -16.16
CA LEU A 275 5.79 5.35 -14.80
C LEU A 275 5.02 4.02 -14.81
N ARG A 276 3.95 3.93 -15.62
CA ARG A 276 3.20 2.69 -15.80
C ARG A 276 4.07 1.60 -16.41
N ASP A 277 4.84 1.92 -17.44
CA ASP A 277 5.76 0.99 -18.08
C ASP A 277 6.80 0.45 -17.08
N ILE A 278 7.36 1.31 -16.22
CA ILE A 278 8.28 0.88 -15.15
C ILE A 278 7.57 -0.12 -14.23
N LEU A 279 6.38 0.20 -13.72
CA LEU A 279 5.63 -0.74 -12.85
C LEU A 279 5.31 -2.07 -13.56
N GLU A 280 4.78 -2.03 -14.79
CA GLU A 280 4.32 -3.21 -15.52
C GLU A 280 5.46 -4.12 -16.00
N ARG A 281 6.62 -3.54 -16.35
CA ARG A 281 7.73 -4.30 -16.95
C ARG A 281 8.83 -4.65 -15.97
N GLN A 282 8.93 -3.94 -14.85
CA GLN A 282 10.10 -4.01 -13.97
C GLN A 282 9.80 -4.40 -12.54
N ILE A 283 8.56 -4.27 -12.06
CA ILE A 283 8.21 -4.58 -10.66
C ILE A 283 7.35 -5.84 -10.60
N PHE A 284 7.83 -6.86 -9.89
CA PHE A 284 7.15 -8.14 -9.71
C PHE A 284 7.17 -8.59 -8.25
N GLY A 285 6.05 -9.14 -7.79
CA GLY A 285 5.87 -9.56 -6.41
C GLY A 285 5.04 -10.84 -6.30
N VAL A 286 5.36 -11.67 -5.31
CA VAL A 286 4.58 -12.84 -4.96
C VAL A 286 4.37 -12.84 -3.45
N ASP A 287 3.15 -13.10 -3.00
CA ASP A 287 2.86 -13.37 -1.60
C ASP A 287 1.77 -14.43 -1.48
N ILE A 288 1.77 -15.20 -0.40
CA ILE A 288 0.73 -16.20 -0.16
C ILE A 288 -0.59 -15.56 0.27
N ASN A 289 -0.53 -14.38 0.92
CA ASN A 289 -1.71 -13.68 1.39
C ASN A 289 -2.25 -12.75 0.28
N PRO A 290 -3.48 -13.00 -0.24
CA PRO A 290 -4.09 -12.13 -1.24
C PRO A 290 -4.34 -10.71 -0.72
N ASP A 291 -4.51 -10.52 0.59
CA ASP A 291 -4.68 -9.22 1.22
C ASP A 291 -3.37 -8.43 1.14
N ALA A 292 -2.24 -9.05 1.46
CA ALA A 292 -0.91 -8.45 1.32
C ALA A 292 -0.63 -8.00 -0.14
N VAL A 293 -0.98 -8.83 -1.12
CA VAL A 293 -0.89 -8.47 -2.56
C VAL A 293 -1.72 -7.23 -2.90
N ARG A 294 -2.92 -7.08 -2.31
CA ARG A 294 -3.72 -5.86 -2.52
C ARG A 294 -3.04 -4.63 -1.94
N VAL A 295 -2.50 -4.75 -0.73
CA VAL A 295 -1.75 -3.65 -0.09
C VAL A 295 -0.54 -3.28 -0.93
N ALA A 296 0.23 -4.26 -1.41
CA ALA A 296 1.36 -4.03 -2.28
C ALA A 296 0.97 -3.28 -3.57
N SER A 297 -0.15 -3.64 -4.20
CA SER A 297 -0.65 -2.88 -5.36
C SER A 297 -1.00 -1.44 -5.00
N PHE A 298 -1.70 -1.23 -3.89
CA PHE A 298 -2.10 0.10 -3.43
C PHE A 298 -0.89 0.98 -3.08
N SER A 299 0.09 0.44 -2.36
CA SER A 299 1.33 1.13 -2.02
C SER A 299 2.12 1.54 -3.27
N LEU A 300 2.17 0.69 -4.31
CA LEU A 300 2.80 1.02 -5.58
C LEU A 300 2.05 2.12 -6.35
N TYR A 301 0.72 2.15 -6.27
CA TYR A 301 -0.08 3.20 -6.88
C TYR A 301 0.10 4.56 -6.20
N LEU A 302 0.19 4.58 -4.87
CA LEU A 302 0.54 5.80 -4.14
C LEU A 302 1.95 6.27 -4.46
N ALA A 303 2.91 5.36 -4.55
CA ALA A 303 4.26 5.70 -4.99
C ALA A 303 4.30 6.26 -6.42
N LEU A 304 3.45 5.76 -7.33
CA LEU A 304 3.31 6.33 -8.68
C LEU A 304 2.72 7.75 -8.62
N CYS A 305 1.70 7.96 -7.79
CA CYS A 305 1.13 9.29 -7.56
C CYS A 305 2.18 10.27 -7.01
N ASP A 306 3.05 9.82 -6.10
CA ASP A 306 4.10 10.66 -5.52
C ASP A 306 5.09 11.18 -6.56
N GLU A 307 5.32 10.43 -7.64
CA GLU A 307 6.18 10.81 -8.77
C GLU A 307 5.49 11.73 -9.79
N LEU A 308 4.19 12.00 -9.63
CA LEU A 308 3.39 12.81 -10.54
C LEU A 308 2.92 14.11 -9.88
N ASP A 309 2.87 15.18 -10.69
CA ASP A 309 2.11 16.36 -10.32
C ASP A 309 0.60 16.01 -10.30
N PRO A 310 -0.14 16.29 -9.21
CA PRO A 310 -1.57 16.02 -9.08
C PRO A 310 -2.48 16.48 -10.22
N ARG A 311 -2.12 17.55 -10.94
CA ARG A 311 -2.88 17.99 -12.13
C ARG A 311 -2.90 16.90 -13.21
N ARG A 312 -1.88 16.05 -13.24
CA ARG A 312 -1.77 14.92 -14.17
C ARG A 312 -2.58 13.71 -13.74
N TYR A 313 -3.07 13.61 -12.51
CA TYR A 313 -3.87 12.45 -12.08
C TYR A 313 -5.11 12.27 -12.96
N TRP A 314 -5.70 13.38 -13.40
CA TRP A 314 -6.94 13.41 -14.19
C TRP A 314 -6.71 13.38 -15.70
N SER A 315 -5.45 13.37 -16.16
CA SER A 315 -5.11 13.54 -17.58
C SER A 315 -5.22 12.27 -18.43
N HIS A 316 -5.32 11.10 -17.80
CA HIS A 316 -5.37 9.82 -18.49
C HIS A 316 -6.48 8.96 -17.90
N GLU A 317 -7.28 8.34 -18.75
CA GLU A 317 -8.16 7.26 -18.33
C GLU A 317 -7.30 6.08 -17.88
N LYS A 318 -7.68 5.44 -16.77
CA LYS A 318 -6.99 4.29 -16.18
C LYS A 318 -5.55 4.60 -15.78
N LEU A 319 -5.30 5.66 -15.00
CA LEU A 319 -3.94 6.12 -14.64
C LEU A 319 -3.01 4.98 -14.19
N PHE A 320 -3.53 4.05 -13.38
CA PHE A 320 -2.74 2.94 -12.87
C PHE A 320 -2.72 1.72 -13.79
N PRO A 321 -1.63 0.94 -13.79
CA PRO A 321 -1.61 -0.36 -14.46
C PRO A 321 -2.36 -1.44 -13.67
N ALA A 322 -2.80 -2.51 -14.33
CA ALA A 322 -3.47 -3.62 -13.65
C ALA A 322 -2.43 -4.61 -13.08
N LEU A 323 -2.02 -4.42 -11.83
CA LEU A 323 -0.90 -5.16 -11.24
C LEU A 323 -1.31 -6.53 -10.69
N ARG A 324 -2.51 -6.63 -10.12
CA ARG A 324 -3.00 -7.85 -9.46
C ARG A 324 -3.24 -8.96 -10.48
N GLY A 325 -2.69 -10.14 -10.24
CA GLY A 325 -2.80 -11.30 -11.15
C GLY A 325 -1.89 -11.22 -12.39
N LYS A 326 -1.15 -10.12 -12.57
CA LYS A 326 -0.14 -9.94 -13.62
C LYS A 326 1.27 -9.82 -13.02
N ASN A 327 1.55 -8.72 -12.35
CA ASN A 327 2.83 -8.38 -11.72
C ASN A 327 2.90 -8.86 -10.28
N LEU A 328 1.78 -8.76 -9.56
CA LEU A 328 1.64 -9.19 -8.18
C LEU A 328 0.74 -10.42 -8.11
N ILE A 329 1.28 -11.53 -7.61
CA ILE A 329 0.64 -12.84 -7.66
C ILE A 329 0.40 -13.38 -6.24
N ALA A 330 -0.86 -13.68 -5.93
CA ALA A 330 -1.25 -14.30 -4.66
C ALA A 330 -1.06 -15.83 -4.72
N LYS A 331 0.16 -16.33 -4.45
CA LYS A 331 0.52 -17.76 -4.47
C LYS A 331 1.69 -18.05 -3.50
N ASP A 332 1.81 -19.30 -3.05
CA ASP A 332 3.01 -19.74 -2.31
C ASP A 332 4.19 -19.95 -3.29
N PHE A 333 5.14 -19.00 -3.29
CA PHE A 333 6.36 -19.06 -4.11
C PHE A 333 7.28 -20.23 -3.73
N LEU A 334 7.33 -20.58 -2.44
CA LEU A 334 8.25 -21.59 -1.89
C LEU A 334 7.64 -22.99 -1.83
N LEU A 335 6.38 -23.17 -2.26
CA LEU A 335 5.65 -24.43 -2.21
C LEU A 335 6.47 -25.60 -2.76
N ARG A 336 7.14 -25.40 -3.91
CA ARG A 336 7.98 -26.44 -4.53
C ARG A 336 9.18 -26.83 -3.67
N ILE A 337 9.80 -25.87 -2.98
CA ILE A 337 10.95 -26.13 -2.09
C ILE A 337 10.46 -26.88 -0.84
N ARG A 338 9.31 -26.49 -0.28
CA ARG A 338 8.68 -27.19 0.86
C ARG A 338 8.33 -28.63 0.51
N LEU A 339 7.65 -28.84 -0.61
CA LEU A 339 7.26 -30.18 -1.07
C LEU A 339 8.49 -31.08 -1.33
N ARG A 340 9.58 -30.55 -1.89
CA ARG A 340 10.84 -31.31 -2.03
C ARG A 340 11.48 -31.65 -0.68
N SER A 341 11.40 -30.77 0.30
CA SER A 341 11.90 -31.04 1.66
C SER A 341 11.06 -32.10 2.37
N GLU A 342 9.73 -32.04 2.23
CA GLU A 342 8.79 -33.03 2.79
C GLU A 342 8.95 -34.40 2.14
N ALA A 343 9.09 -34.46 0.81
CA ALA A 343 9.34 -35.69 0.07
C ALA A 343 10.63 -36.40 0.54
N LYS A 344 11.67 -35.65 0.92
CA LYS A 344 12.92 -36.20 1.45
C LYS A 344 12.81 -36.71 2.90
N LYS A 345 11.83 -36.22 3.67
CA LYS A 345 11.64 -36.57 5.10
C LYS A 345 10.65 -37.72 5.31
N THR A 346 9.71 -37.92 4.38
CA THR A 346 8.69 -38.96 4.51
C THR A 346 9.15 -40.31 3.95
N ARG A 347 8.90 -41.39 4.70
CA ARG A 347 9.04 -42.79 4.25
C ARG A 347 7.68 -43.41 3.87
N ASN A 348 6.58 -42.67 4.00
CA ASN A 348 5.24 -43.17 3.70
C ASN A 348 4.89 -42.96 2.20
N PRO A 349 4.58 -44.02 1.46
CA PRO A 349 4.31 -43.95 0.01
C PRO A 349 3.04 -43.15 -0.36
N LEU A 350 2.00 -43.13 0.48
CA LEU A 350 0.79 -42.34 0.24
C LEU A 350 1.06 -40.84 0.40
N THR A 351 1.84 -40.47 1.42
CA THR A 351 2.29 -39.09 1.63
C THR A 351 3.19 -38.64 0.49
N LEU A 352 4.08 -39.52 -0.01
CA LEU A 352 4.94 -39.23 -1.14
C LEU A 352 4.14 -38.97 -2.42
N SER A 353 3.12 -39.80 -2.71
CA SER A 353 2.22 -39.62 -3.86
C SER A 353 1.46 -38.28 -3.80
N LEU A 354 0.94 -37.92 -2.63
CA LEU A 354 0.24 -36.65 -2.41
C LEU A 354 1.17 -35.43 -2.59
N VAL A 355 2.40 -35.51 -2.06
CA VAL A 355 3.43 -34.46 -2.19
C VAL A 355 3.86 -34.29 -3.65
N MET A 356 4.01 -35.39 -4.40
CA MET A 356 4.35 -35.35 -5.82
C MET A 356 3.22 -34.76 -6.68
N HIS A 357 1.95 -35.10 -6.40
CA HIS A 357 0.80 -34.51 -7.09
C HIS A 357 0.66 -33.00 -6.81
N ARG A 358 0.87 -32.58 -5.55
CA ARG A 358 0.95 -31.14 -5.18
C ARG A 358 2.16 -30.46 -5.82
N GLY A 359 3.27 -31.16 -5.99
CA GLY A 359 4.49 -30.67 -6.63
C GLY A 359 4.30 -30.35 -8.11
N ALA A 360 3.54 -31.17 -8.83
CA ALA A 360 3.17 -30.92 -10.23
C ALA A 360 2.30 -29.65 -10.39
N LYS A 361 1.31 -29.45 -9.51
CA LYS A 361 0.49 -28.22 -9.48
C LYS A 361 1.32 -26.98 -9.10
N ALA A 362 2.25 -27.12 -8.15
CA ALA A 362 3.18 -26.06 -7.77
C ALA A 362 4.11 -25.67 -8.95
N GLN A 363 4.58 -26.65 -9.71
CA GLN A 363 5.43 -26.42 -10.88
C GLN A 363 4.71 -25.61 -11.96
N GLN A 364 3.42 -25.87 -12.18
CA GLN A 364 2.59 -25.07 -13.09
C GLN A 364 2.47 -23.63 -12.57
N ALA A 365 2.17 -23.43 -11.27
CA ALA A 365 2.05 -22.12 -10.64
C ALA A 365 3.34 -21.27 -10.65
N THR A 366 4.48 -21.85 -10.30
CA THR A 366 5.78 -21.14 -10.34
C THR A 366 6.20 -20.87 -11.78
N SER A 367 5.98 -21.82 -12.69
CA SER A 367 6.26 -21.63 -14.12
C SER A 367 5.40 -20.54 -14.74
N GLU A 368 4.16 -20.36 -14.30
CA GLU A 368 3.25 -19.34 -14.79
C GLU A 368 3.66 -17.94 -14.30
N ALA A 369 4.11 -17.84 -13.04
CA ALA A 369 4.70 -16.61 -12.50
C ALA A 369 6.02 -16.25 -13.22
N THR A 370 6.92 -17.21 -13.44
CA THR A 370 8.20 -16.95 -14.13
C THR A 370 8.06 -16.79 -15.66
N ARG A 371 7.06 -17.43 -16.29
CA ARG A 371 6.79 -17.30 -17.73
C ARG A 371 6.15 -15.96 -18.08
N LYS A 372 5.29 -15.41 -17.22
CA LYS A 372 4.82 -14.02 -17.33
C LYS A 372 5.95 -13.00 -17.17
N ILE A 373 7.02 -13.36 -16.46
CA ILE A 373 8.27 -12.58 -16.34
C ILE A 373 9.16 -12.71 -17.60
N GLY A 374 8.84 -13.56 -18.58
CA GLY A 374 9.49 -13.60 -19.90
C GLY A 374 10.85 -14.34 -19.96
N PRO A 375 11.14 -15.11 -21.04
CA PRO A 375 12.24 -16.08 -21.09
C PRO A 375 13.65 -15.52 -21.43
N SER A 376 13.80 -14.27 -21.86
CA SER A 376 15.05 -13.79 -22.47
C SER A 376 16.07 -13.12 -21.53
N SER A 377 15.86 -13.09 -20.21
CA SER A 377 16.55 -12.11 -19.36
C SER A 377 16.77 -12.58 -17.91
N MET A 378 17.41 -13.75 -17.73
CA MET A 378 18.01 -14.06 -16.42
C MET A 378 19.24 -13.18 -16.12
N ASP A 379 19.89 -12.61 -17.14
CA ASP A 379 21.10 -11.79 -17.01
C ASP A 379 20.87 -10.36 -16.49
N GLY A 380 19.62 -9.89 -16.44
CA GLY A 380 19.23 -8.56 -15.93
C GLY A 380 18.31 -8.59 -14.71
N MET A 381 18.00 -9.78 -14.19
CA MET A 381 17.07 -9.93 -13.08
C MET A 381 17.82 -9.82 -11.75
N LEU A 382 17.68 -8.67 -11.11
CA LEU A 382 18.09 -8.51 -9.72
C LEU A 382 17.06 -9.23 -8.86
N LEU A 383 17.18 -10.55 -8.76
CA LEU A 383 16.45 -11.28 -7.75
C LEU A 383 16.93 -10.77 -6.39
N ALA A 384 16.00 -10.47 -5.50
CA ALA A 384 16.21 -10.55 -4.06
C ALA A 384 16.47 -12.04 -3.65
N LYS A 385 17.33 -12.75 -4.39
CA LYS A 385 17.61 -14.19 -4.29
C LYS A 385 18.32 -14.51 -2.98
N THR A 386 19.10 -13.57 -2.48
CA THR A 386 19.81 -13.69 -1.20
C THR A 386 18.86 -13.53 0.00
N LEU A 387 17.67 -12.95 -0.22
CA LEU A 387 16.73 -12.51 0.82
C LEU A 387 15.66 -13.54 1.19
N GLY A 388 15.08 -14.22 0.19
CA GLY A 388 14.05 -15.24 0.46
C GLY A 388 14.56 -16.43 1.29
N LEU A 389 15.85 -16.78 1.17
CA LEU A 389 16.46 -17.82 2.01
C LEU A 389 16.71 -17.33 3.44
N PHE A 390 17.14 -16.08 3.63
CA PHE A 390 17.43 -15.52 4.95
C PHE A 390 16.16 -15.25 5.77
N PHE A 391 15.08 -14.79 5.14
CA PHE A 391 13.81 -14.54 5.83
C PHE A 391 12.93 -15.80 5.98
N SER A 392 12.97 -16.76 5.05
CA SER A 392 12.32 -18.07 5.25
C SER A 392 12.96 -18.88 6.39
N LEU A 393 14.23 -18.63 6.73
CA LEU A 393 14.86 -19.22 7.91
C LEU A 393 14.36 -18.57 9.21
N ARG A 394 13.94 -17.29 9.18
CA ARG A 394 13.29 -16.61 10.31
C ARG A 394 11.84 -17.06 10.55
N GLN A 395 11.11 -17.49 9.52
CA GLN A 395 9.79 -18.14 9.67
C GLN A 395 9.86 -19.50 10.42
N ARG A 396 11.05 -20.03 10.71
CA ARG A 396 11.26 -21.30 11.45
C ARG A 396 11.92 -21.12 12.81
N ALA A 397 12.32 -19.91 13.17
CA ALA A 397 13.04 -19.66 14.41
C ALA A 397 12.33 -18.53 15.15
N TRP A 398 11.14 -18.83 15.67
CA TRP A 398 10.60 -18.52 17.01
C TRP A 398 9.30 -19.32 17.17
#